data_AF-A0A3D4R776-F1
#
_entry.id   AF-A0A3D4R776-F1
#
_cell.length_a   1.000
_cell.length_b   1.000
_cell.length_c   1.000
_cell.angle_alpha   90.00
_cell.angle_beta   90.00
_cell.angle_gamma   90.00
#
_symmetry.space_group_name_H-M   'P 1'
#
loop_
_entity.id
_entity.type
_entity.pdbx_description
1 polymer ?
#
loop_
_entity_poly.entity_id
_entity_poly.type
_entity_poly.pdbx_seq_one_letter_code
_entity_poly.pdbx_strand_id
1 'polypeptide(L)' 'MACGVGACVGCAVAVKDEKGGKTYKRVCADGPVFELKDVIWE' A
#
# COMPACT_ATOMS: atom_id res chain seq x y z
N MET A 1 10.80 -1.17 3.73
CA MET A 1 11.10 -1.21 2.28
C MET A 1 12.40 -1.99 2.10
N ALA A 2 12.46 -3.01 1.22
CA ALA A 2 13.66 -3.84 1.04
C ALA A 2 14.24 -3.75 -0.39
N CYS A 3 13.53 -4.23 -1.42
CA CYS A 3 14.06 -4.17 -2.81
C CYS A 3 13.89 -2.81 -3.52
N GLY A 4 13.00 -1.93 -3.05
CA GLY A 4 12.72 -0.63 -3.68
C GLY A 4 12.03 -0.66 -5.05
N VAL A 5 11.87 -1.84 -5.68
CA VAL A 5 11.32 -2.00 -7.04
C VAL A 5 10.03 -2.83 -7.08
N GLY A 6 9.40 -3.08 -5.94
CA GLY A 6 8.12 -3.79 -5.84
C GLY A 6 8.18 -5.32 -5.96
N ALA A 7 9.38 -5.92 -6.00
CA ALA A 7 9.57 -7.37 -6.10
C ALA A 7 9.40 -8.14 -4.77
N CYS A 8 9.90 -7.57 -3.67
CA CYS A 8 9.95 -8.27 -2.37
C CYS A 8 8.69 -8.13 -1.51
N VAL A 9 7.73 -7.28 -1.92
CA VAL A 9 6.46 -6.97 -1.21
C VAL A 9 6.61 -6.44 0.24
N GLY A 10 7.82 -6.36 0.80
CA GLY A 10 8.11 -5.78 2.13
C GLY A 10 7.91 -4.27 2.25
N CYS A 11 7.29 -3.63 1.27
CA CYS A 11 6.82 -2.25 1.30
C CYS A 11 5.28 -2.18 1.18
N ALA A 12 4.57 -3.29 1.41
CA ALA A 12 3.12 -3.36 1.31
C ALA A 12 2.42 -2.66 2.48
N VAL A 13 1.38 -1.89 2.16
CA VAL A 13 0.55 -1.13 3.09
C VAL A 13 -0.91 -1.50 2.82
N ALA A 14 -1.67 -1.70 3.89
CA ALA A 14 -3.10 -1.96 3.81
C ALA A 14 -3.84 -0.66 3.46
N VAL A 15 -4.62 -0.70 2.38
CA VAL A 15 -5.46 0.40 1.94
C VAL A 15 -6.88 -0.08 1.67
N LYS A 16 -7.85 0.83 1.71
CA LYS A 16 -9.23 0.56 1.31
C LYS A 16 -9.35 0.61 -0.20
N ASP A 17 -10.11 -0.35 -0.72
CA ASP A 17 -10.58 -0.39 -2.11
C ASP A 17 -11.82 0.50 -2.28
N GLU A 18 -12.20 0.80 -3.53
CA GLU A 18 -13.42 1.58 -3.86
C GLU A 18 -14.70 0.98 -3.25
N LYS A 19 -14.71 -0.33 -2.99
CA LYS A 19 -15.82 -1.04 -2.35
C LYS A 19 -15.72 -1.10 -0.82
N GLY A 20 -14.75 -0.42 -0.22
CA GLY A 20 -14.48 -0.45 1.23
C GLY A 20 -13.77 -1.73 1.71
N GLY A 21 -13.32 -2.59 0.79
CA GLY A 21 -12.57 -3.81 1.11
C GLY A 21 -11.11 -3.51 1.45
N LYS A 22 -10.47 -4.38 2.24
CA LYS A 22 -9.03 -4.29 2.55
C LYS A 22 -8.22 -4.83 1.37
N THR A 23 -7.35 -4.01 0.79
CA THR A 23 -6.38 -4.41 -0.22
C THR A 23 -4.97 -3.99 0.20
N TYR A 24 -3.94 -4.49 -0.48
CA TYR A 24 -2.56 -4.16 -0.17
C TYR A 24 -1.91 -3.51 -1.39
N LYS A 25 -1.29 -2.34 -1.18
CA LYS A 25 -0.51 -1.62 -2.18
C LYS A 25 0.94 -1.47 -1.76
N ARG A 26 1.87 -1.50 -2.71
CA ARG A 26 3.31 -1.41 -2.47
C ARG A 26 3.75 0.05 -2.56
N VAL A 27 4.25 0.61 -1.47
CA VAL A 27 4.77 1.99 -1.40
C VAL A 27 5.79 2.28 -2.52
N CYS A 28 6.62 1.30 -2.82
CA CYS A 28 7.72 1.43 -3.76
C CYS A 28 7.32 1.28 -5.24
N ALA A 29 6.09 0.83 -5.56
CA ALA A 29 5.64 0.61 -6.94
C ALA A 29 4.29 1.29 -7.22
N ASP A 30 3.34 1.18 -6.29
CA ASP A 30 1.99 1.75 -6.38
C ASP A 30 1.95 3.22 -5.91
N GLY A 31 3.07 3.73 -5.38
CA GLY A 31 3.27 5.13 -5.04
C GLY A 31 3.62 5.32 -3.56
N PRO A 32 4.55 6.22 -3.22
CA PRO A 32 4.87 6.50 -1.82
C PRO A 32 3.82 7.38 -1.12
N VAL A 33 2.89 7.96 -1.89
CA VAL A 33 1.85 8.87 -1.41
C VAL A 33 0.49 8.19 -1.59
N PHE A 34 -0.26 8.08 -0.51
CA PHE A 34 -1.61 7.52 -0.46
C PHE A 34 -2.57 8.52 0.18
N GLU A 35 -3.85 8.43 -0.16
CA GLU A 35 -4.87 9.21 0.54
C GLU A 35 -5.04 8.72 1.97
N LEU A 36 -5.03 9.64 2.93
CA LEU A 36 -5.10 9.33 4.36
C LEU A 36 -6.36 8.52 4.72
N LYS A 37 -7.47 8.76 4.02
CA LYS A 37 -8.77 8.09 4.23
C LYS A 37 -8.75 6.60 3.86
N ASP A 38 -7.85 6.22 2.96
CA ASP A 38 -7.75 4.86 2.44
C ASP A 38 -6.74 4.04 3.24
N VAL A 39 -5.73 4.67 3.85
CA VAL A 39 -4.72 3.95 4.65
C VAL A 39 -5.33 3.37 5.93
N ILE A 40 -5.11 2.08 6.15
CA ILE A 40 -5.53 1.37 7.36
C ILE A 40 -4.31 1.29 8.29
N TRP A 41 -4.41 1.93 9.46
CA TRP A 41 -3.30 2.13 10.42
C TRP A 41 -3.25 1.11 11.57
N GLU A 42 -4.08 0.06 11.51
CA GLU A 42 -4.22 -0.99 12.54
C GLU A 42 -2.98 -1.88 12.68
#